data_AF-A0A918FP72-F1
#
_entry.id   AF-A0A918FP72-F1
#
_cell.length_a   1.000
_cell.length_b   1.000
_cell.length_c   1.000
_cell.angle_alpha   90.00
_cell.angle_beta   90.00
_cell.angle_gamma   90.00
#
_symmetry.space_group_name_H-M   'P 1'
#
loop_
_entity.id
_entity.type
_entity.pdbx_description
1 polymer ?
#
loop_
_entity_poly.entity_id
_entity_poly.type
_entity_poly.pdbx_seq_one_letter_code
_entity_poly.pdbx_strand_id
1 'polypeptide(L)'
;MSRHLVRTAFTLVMPRWNGWPSDLHEMAEAFAAYHPTRAEQIRAAAVRGHEPTGDPVVLRSYVDDLGPWLAEEYARVHGVKAPRPD
;
A
#
# COMPACT_ATOMS: atom_id res chain seq x y z
N MET A 1 0.51 -4.93 -9.77
CA MET A 1 -0.38 -4.75 -8.61
C MET A 1 0.39 -4.50 -7.32
N SER A 2 1.23 -5.42 -6.85
CA SER A 2 1.90 -5.33 -5.53
C SER A 2 2.69 -4.04 -5.30
N ARG A 3 3.47 -3.58 -6.31
CA ARG A 3 4.20 -2.29 -6.24
C ARG A 3 3.28 -1.09 -6.02
N HIS A 4 2.06 -1.10 -6.57
CA HIS A 4 1.09 -0.02 -6.34
C HIS A 4 0.52 -0.08 -4.93
N LEU A 5 0.17 -1.27 -4.43
CA LEU A 5 -0.31 -1.44 -3.06
C LEU A 5 0.69 -0.90 -2.03
N VAL A 6 1.97 -1.26 -2.16
CA VAL A 6 3.03 -0.78 -1.24
C VAL A 6 3.18 0.74 -1.31
N ARG A 7 3.18 1.33 -2.52
CA ARG A 7 3.30 2.78 -2.68
C ARG A 7 2.11 3.54 -2.14
N THR A 8 0.89 3.03 -2.35
CA THR A 8 -0.32 3.60 -1.74
C THR A 8 -0.27 3.49 -0.23
N ALA A 9 0.14 2.35 0.34
CA ALA A 9 0.31 2.20 1.78
C ALA A 9 1.32 3.23 2.32
N PHE A 10 2.46 3.40 1.66
CA PHE A 10 3.46 4.38 2.05
C PHE A 10 2.93 5.82 2.02
N THR A 11 2.05 6.19 1.07
CA THR A 11 1.52 7.56 1.03
C THR A 11 0.70 7.93 2.26
N LEU A 12 0.09 6.95 2.94
CA LEU A 12 -0.67 7.15 4.16
C LEU A 12 0.19 7.64 5.34
N VAL A 13 1.47 7.24 5.36
CA VAL A 13 2.41 7.55 6.45
C VAL A 13 3.46 8.60 6.04
N MET A 14 3.60 8.86 4.74
CA MET A 14 4.61 9.76 4.18
C MET A 14 4.68 11.14 4.87
N PRO A 15 3.56 11.82 5.21
CA PRO A 15 3.63 13.12 5.89
C PRO A 15 4.29 13.07 7.28
N ARG A 16 4.33 11.89 7.92
CA ARG A 16 4.90 11.70 9.26
C ARG A 16 6.30 11.05 9.22
N TRP A 17 6.62 10.30 8.17
CA TRP A 17 7.87 9.55 8.03
C TRP A 17 9.09 10.44 7.73
N ASN A 18 8.89 11.63 7.14
CA ASN A 18 9.96 12.59 6.82
C ASN A 18 11.10 12.00 5.96
N GLY A 19 10.76 11.15 4.98
CA GLY A 19 11.72 10.49 4.09
C GLY A 19 11.08 10.07 2.77
N TRP A 20 11.93 9.77 1.77
CA TRP A 20 11.53 9.43 0.40
C TRP A 20 12.23 8.14 -0.08
N PRO A 21 12.01 7.00 0.59
CA PRO A 21 12.58 5.74 0.16
C PRO A 21 12.11 5.40 -1.25
N SER A 22 12.98 4.81 -2.07
CA SER A 22 12.62 4.26 -3.37
C SER A 22 12.41 2.74 -3.32
N ASP A 23 12.95 2.09 -2.28
CA ASP A 23 12.85 0.65 -2.04
C ASP A 23 11.51 0.25 -1.43
N LEU A 24 10.96 -0.89 -1.89
CA LEU A 24 9.64 -1.35 -1.47
C LEU A 24 9.64 -1.93 -0.06
N HIS A 25 10.74 -2.53 0.40
CA HIS A 25 10.83 -3.06 1.75
C HIS A 25 10.94 -1.92 2.76
N GLU A 26 11.74 -0.90 2.46
CA GLU A 26 11.85 0.29 3.31
C GLU A 26 10.49 1.02 3.42
N MET A 27 9.76 1.16 2.30
CA MET A 27 8.37 1.67 2.31
C MET A 27 7.43 0.81 3.18
N ALA A 28 7.56 -0.52 3.12
CA ALA A 28 6.72 -1.44 3.88
C ALA A 28 7.00 -1.36 5.39
N GLU A 29 8.25 -1.25 5.80
CA GLU A 29 8.62 -1.09 7.20
C GLU A 29 8.19 0.28 7.75
N ALA A 30 8.35 1.34 6.96
CA ALA A 30 7.85 2.66 7.29
C ALA A 30 6.33 2.63 7.58
N PHE A 31 5.56 1.95 6.73
CA PHE A 31 4.14 1.77 6.94
C PHE A 31 3.81 0.90 8.17
N ALA A 32 4.53 -0.20 8.36
CA ALA A 32 4.30 -1.16 9.45
C ALA A 32 4.41 -0.52 10.84
N ALA A 33 5.25 0.50 11.00
CA ALA A 33 5.38 1.26 12.24
C ALA A 33 4.09 1.98 12.66
N TYR A 34 3.22 2.35 11.71
CA TYR A 34 1.97 3.07 11.98
C TYR A 34 0.73 2.18 11.85
N HIS A 35 0.81 1.09 11.09
CA HIS A 35 -0.30 0.16 10.83
C HIS A 35 0.11 -1.30 11.10
N PRO A 36 0.39 -1.66 12.37
CA PRO A 36 0.92 -2.99 12.72
C PRO A 36 -0.02 -4.13 12.32
N THR A 37 -1.34 -3.90 12.34
CA THR A 37 -2.35 -4.89 11.95
C THR A 37 -2.36 -5.23 10.45
N ARG A 38 -1.81 -4.35 9.61
CA ARG A 38 -1.71 -4.53 8.14
C ARG A 38 -0.27 -4.76 7.67
N ALA A 39 0.69 -4.77 8.61
CA ALA A 39 2.11 -4.80 8.30
C ALA A 39 2.54 -6.03 7.49
N GLU A 40 2.09 -7.22 7.88
CA GLU A 40 2.45 -8.47 7.19
C GLU A 40 1.97 -8.49 5.73
N GLN A 41 0.77 -7.98 5.48
CA GLN A 41 0.21 -7.91 4.14
C GLN A 41 1.02 -6.98 3.23
N ILE A 42 1.48 -5.83 3.75
CA ILE A 42 2.31 -4.89 2.99
C ILE A 42 3.74 -5.42 2.78
N ARG A 43 4.34 -6.08 3.78
CA ARG A 43 5.64 -6.75 3.63
C ARG A 43 5.58 -7.84 2.55
N ALA A 44 4.54 -8.68 2.56
CA ALA A 44 4.33 -9.68 1.52
C ALA A 44 4.17 -9.04 0.13
N ALA A 45 3.42 -7.93 0.03
CA ALA A 45 3.28 -7.18 -1.22
C ALA A 45 4.61 -6.57 -1.69
N ALA A 46 5.51 -6.16 -0.79
CA ALA A 46 6.85 -5.66 -1.14
C ALA A 46 7.70 -6.76 -1.78
N VAL A 47 7.75 -7.95 -1.16
CA VAL A 47 8.42 -9.14 -1.73
C VAL A 47 7.87 -9.44 -3.12
N ARG A 48 6.53 -9.52 -3.26
CA ARG A 48 5.88 -9.76 -4.57
C ARG A 48 6.01 -8.60 -5.56
N GLY A 49 6.44 -7.42 -5.11
CA GLY A 49 6.73 -6.27 -5.95
C GLY A 49 8.11 -6.35 -6.62
N HIS A 50 9.03 -7.12 -6.04
CA HIS A 50 10.31 -7.51 -6.64
C HIS A 50 10.20 -8.83 -7.40
N GLU A 51 9.40 -9.77 -6.90
CA GLU A 51 9.22 -11.11 -7.47
C GLU A 51 7.73 -11.39 -7.75
N PRO A 52 7.20 -10.92 -8.89
CA PRO A 52 5.79 -11.10 -9.22
C PRO A 52 5.44 -12.57 -9.45
N THR A 53 4.32 -13.01 -8.87
CA THR A 53 3.74 -14.33 -9.10
C THR A 53 2.36 -14.19 -9.74
N GLY A 54 2.01 -15.09 -10.66
CA GLY A 54 0.67 -15.19 -11.24
C GLY A 54 -0.34 -15.92 -10.35
N ASP A 55 -0.06 -16.08 -9.05
CA ASP A 55 -0.88 -16.85 -8.12
C ASP A 55 -2.28 -16.19 -7.93
N PRO A 56 -3.37 -16.87 -8.34
CA PRO A 56 -4.72 -16.35 -8.20
C PRO A 56 -5.14 -16.09 -6.75
N VAL A 57 -4.60 -16.83 -5.78
CA VAL A 57 -4.93 -16.65 -4.35
C VAL A 57 -4.37 -15.31 -3.85
N VAL A 58 -3.16 -14.97 -4.26
CA VAL A 58 -2.54 -13.67 -3.96
C VAL A 58 -3.32 -12.53 -4.62
N LEU A 59 -3.78 -12.72 -5.86
CA LEU A 59 -4.60 -11.71 -6.52
C LEU A 59 -5.94 -11.51 -5.80
N ARG A 60 -6.61 -12.58 -5.37
CA ARG A 60 -7.85 -12.52 -4.58
C ARG A 60 -7.66 -11.77 -3.27
N SER A 61 -6.61 -12.08 -2.50
CA SER A 61 -6.36 -11.37 -1.23
C SER A 61 -6.12 -9.87 -1.43
N TYR A 62 -5.58 -9.45 -2.58
CA TYR A 62 -5.44 -8.04 -2.93
C TYR A 62 -6.77 -7.38 -3.29
N VAL A 63 -7.64 -8.04 -4.06
CA VAL A 63 -8.88 -7.41 -4.52
C VAL A 63 -10.00 -7.49 -3.48
N ASP A 64 -10.02 -8.52 -2.64
CA ASP A 64 -11.11 -8.81 -1.71
C ASP A 64 -10.87 -8.22 -0.30
N ASP A 65 -9.63 -7.90 0.08
CA ASP A 65 -9.30 -7.36 1.42
C ASP A 65 -8.37 -6.15 1.35
N LEU A 66 -7.12 -6.34 0.89
CA LEU A 66 -6.09 -5.30 1.04
C LEU A 66 -6.38 -4.03 0.22
N GLY A 67 -6.86 -4.20 -1.02
CA GLY A 67 -7.19 -3.12 -1.93
C GLY A 67 -8.35 -2.24 -1.43
N PRO A 68 -9.52 -2.82 -1.10
CA PRO A 68 -10.63 -2.08 -0.51
C PRO A 68 -10.23 -1.32 0.76
N TRP A 69 -9.51 -1.96 1.67
CA TRP A 69 -9.03 -1.30 2.89
C TRP A 69 -8.11 -0.11 2.59
N LEU A 70 -7.15 -0.27 1.66
CA LEU A 70 -6.27 0.83 1.26
C LEU A 70 -7.03 1.98 0.59
N ALA A 71 -8.08 1.70 -0.18
CA ALA A 71 -8.87 2.73 -0.83
C ALA A 71 -9.66 3.57 0.19
N GLU A 72 -10.30 2.91 1.16
CA GLU A 72 -11.01 3.57 2.25
C GLU A 72 -10.06 4.41 3.11
N GLU A 73 -8.91 3.84 3.46
CA GLU A 73 -7.92 4.50 4.29
C GLU A 73 -7.28 5.69 3.58
N TYR A 74 -7.00 5.54 2.27
CA TYR A 74 -6.53 6.64 1.44
C TYR A 74 -7.56 7.78 1.38
N ALA A 75 -8.83 7.45 1.16
CA ALA A 75 -9.91 8.44 1.16
C ALA A 75 -10.04 9.13 2.52
N ARG A 76 -9.86 8.40 3.63
CA ARG A 76 -9.88 8.95 4.99
C ARG A 76 -8.72 9.91 5.26
N VAL A 77 -7.51 9.56 4.84
CA VAL A 77 -6.29 10.34 5.10
C VAL A 77 -6.11 11.51 4.14
N HIS A 78 -6.41 11.30 2.86
CA HIS A 78 -6.13 12.27 1.79
C HIS A 78 -7.39 12.95 1.23
N GLY A 79 -8.58 12.47 1.59
CA GLY A 79 -9.84 12.86 0.95
C GLY A 79 -10.04 12.14 -0.40
N VAL A 80 -11.28 12.19 -0.90
CA VAL A 80 -11.59 11.73 -2.25
C VAL A 80 -11.27 12.86 -3.22
N LYS A 81 -10.38 12.59 -4.18
CA LYS A 81 -10.03 13.57 -5.20
C LYS A 81 -11.25 13.80 -6.11
N ALA A 82 -11.71 15.04 -6.18
CA ALA A 82 -12.75 15.41 -7.14
C ALA A 82 -12.23 15.19 -8.58
N PRO A 83 -13.10 14.80 -9.53
CA PRO A 83 -12.76 14.80 -10.94
C PRO A 83 -12.19 16.18 -11.32
N ARG A 84 -11.15 16.19 -12.15
CA ARG A 84 -10.65 17.46 -12.67
C ARG A 84 -11.75 18.06 -13.55
N PRO A 85 -12.13 19.33 -13.37
CA PRO A 85 -13.04 19.98 -14.30
C PRO A 85 -12.42 20.00 -15.71
N ASP A 86 -13.28 19.87 -16.71
CA ASP A 86 -12.91 19.94 -18.14
C ASP A 86 -12.28 21.28 -18.51
#